data_AF-A0A1F9DQ90-F1
#
_entry.id   AF-A0A1F9DQ90-F1
#
_cell.length_a   1.000
_cell.length_b   1.000
_cell.length_c   1.000
_cell.angle_alpha   90.00
_cell.angle_beta   90.00
_cell.angle_gamma   90.00
#
_symmetry.space_group_name_H-M   'P 1'
#
loop_
_entity.id
_entity.type
_entity.pdbx_description
1 polymer ?
#
loop_
_entity_poly.entity_id
_entity_poly.type
_entity_poly.pdbx_seq_one_letter_code
_entity_poly.pdbx_strand_id
1 'polypeptide(L)' 'MAAILDEQFDIAVRAGLHCAPYAHKHLGTFPQGTVRLSVGLLTTADEMRAAAGAFDEVAASVPSDACSGS' A
#
# COMPACT_ATOMS: atom_id res chain seq x y z
N MET A 1 5.67 -0.55 -4.01
CA MET A 1 4.91 0.38 -3.13
C MET A 1 5.32 0.27 -1.67
N ALA A 2 5.12 -0.85 -0.96
CA ALA A 2 5.47 -0.93 0.47
C ALA A 2 6.95 -0.62 0.79
N ALA A 3 7.91 -1.15 0.02
CA ALA A 3 9.32 -0.84 0.20
C ALA A 3 9.65 0.65 -0.02
N ILE A 4 8.97 1.31 -0.96
CA ILE A 4 9.18 2.73 -1.27
C ILE A 4 8.71 3.61 -0.10
N LEU A 5 7.55 3.27 0.48
CA LEU A 5 6.99 3.99 1.64
C LEU A 5 7.87 3.84 2.88
N ASP A 6 8.41 2.64 3.10
CA ASP A 6 9.34 2.37 4.21
C ASP A 6 10.66 3.14 4.03
N GLU A 7 11.28 3.04 2.85
CA GLU A 7 12.62 3.61 2.60
C GLU A 7 12.63 5.14 2.42
N GLN A 8 11.61 5.71 1.80
CA GLN A 8 11.60 7.15 1.43
C GLN A 8 10.79 8.01 2.39
N PHE A 9 9.80 7.43 3.06
CA PHE A 9 8.84 8.18 3.89
C PHE A 9 8.80 7.70 5.35
N ASP A 10 9.57 6.65 5.71
CA ASP A 10 9.56 6.01 7.05
C ASP A 10 8.17 5.51 7.47
N ILE A 11 7.35 5.11 6.48
CA ILE A 11 5.98 4.63 6.68
C ILE A 11 5.93 3.11 6.51
N ALA A 12 5.84 2.41 7.64
CA ALA A 12 5.69 0.96 7.66
C ALA A 12 4.27 0.51 7.26
N VAL A 13 4.15 -0.14 6.10
CA VAL A 13 2.92 -0.77 5.61
C VAL A 13 3.11 -2.25 5.31
N ARG A 14 2.02 -3.04 5.37
CA ARG A 14 2.05 -4.45 4.94
C ARG A 14 1.45 -4.56 3.55
N ALA A 15 2.18 -5.18 2.63
CA ALA A 15 1.66 -5.53 1.30
C ALA A 15 1.42 -7.05 1.18
N GLY A 16 0.51 -7.43 0.29
CA GLY A 16 0.27 -8.81 -0.12
C GLY A 16 -1.13 -9.31 0.20
N LEU A 17 -1.27 -10.63 0.38
CA LEU A 17 -2.57 -11.31 0.48
C LEU A 17 -3.14 -11.37 1.90
N HIS A 18 -2.43 -10.85 2.90
CA HIS A 18 -2.87 -10.78 4.30
C HIS A 18 -3.47 -12.08 4.86
N CYS A 19 -2.90 -13.24 4.49
CA CYS A 19 -3.38 -14.58 4.84
C CYS A 19 -4.78 -14.95 4.33
N ALA A 20 -5.35 -14.20 3.37
CA ALA A 20 -6.70 -14.39 2.83
C ALA A 20 -6.71 -14.51 1.28
N PRO A 21 -5.97 -15.45 0.66
CA PRO A 21 -5.83 -15.55 -0.79
C PRO A 21 -7.17 -15.72 -1.53
N TYR A 22 -8.13 -16.44 -0.94
CA TYR A 22 -9.46 -16.63 -1.53
C TYR A 22 -10.30 -15.36 -1.54
N ALA A 23 -10.17 -14.49 -0.53
CA ALA A 23 -10.84 -13.19 -0.51
C ALA A 23 -10.27 -12.28 -1.61
N HIS A 24 -8.95 -12.27 -1.78
CA HIS A 24 -8.30 -11.53 -2.86
C HIS A 24 -8.69 -12.02 -4.26
N LYS A 25 -8.93 -13.33 -4.45
CA LYS A 25 -9.47 -13.87 -5.70
C LYS A 25 -10.87 -13.33 -6.01
N HIS A 26 -11.75 -13.25 -5.00
CA HIS A 26 -13.10 -12.71 -5.17
C HIS A 26 -13.08 -11.20 -5.40
N LEU A 27 -12.14 -10.48 -4.80
CA LEU A 27 -11.97 -9.03 -4.94
C LEU A 27 -11.17 -8.62 -6.20
N GLY A 28 -10.73 -9.58 -7.02
CA GLY A 28 -9.95 -9.29 -8.22
C GLY A 28 -8.54 -8.74 -7.97
N THR A 29 -8.03 -8.86 -6.74
CA THR A 29 -6.70 -8.37 -6.35
C THR A 29 -5.65 -9.48 -6.29
N PHE A 30 -6.00 -10.71 -6.63
CA PHE A 30 -5.05 -11.83 -6.70
C PHE A 30 -4.30 -11.85 -8.04
N PRO A 31 -3.00 -12.19 -8.10
CA PRO A 31 -2.11 -12.58 -7.00
C PRO A 31 -1.43 -11.43 -6.23
N GLN A 32 -1.51 -10.19 -6.71
CA GLN A 32 -0.74 -9.06 -6.21
C GLN A 32 -1.09 -8.67 -4.75
N GLY A 33 -2.34 -8.90 -4.34
CA GLY A 33 -2.89 -8.54 -3.04
C GLY A 33 -3.19 -7.05 -2.91
N THR A 34 -3.14 -6.56 -1.67
CA THR A 34 -3.37 -5.14 -1.35
C THR A 34 -2.26 -4.60 -0.46
N VAL A 35 -2.23 -3.28 -0.29
CA VAL A 35 -1.46 -2.63 0.77
C VAL A 35 -2.42 -2.27 1.90
N ARG A 36 -2.05 -2.61 3.14
CA ARG A 36 -2.82 -2.28 4.34
C ARG A 36 -2.00 -1.40 5.25
N LEU A 37 -2.55 -0.23 5.55
CA LEU A 37 -2.10 0.66 6.61
C LEU A 37 -2.84 0.30 7.91
N SER A 38 -2.12 0.27 9.04
CA SER A 38 -2.71 0.02 10.35
C SER A 38 -2.31 1.16 11.30
N VAL A 39 -3.30 1.93 11.74
CA VAL A 39 -3.13 3.09 12.61
C VAL A 39 -3.32 2.67 14.07
N GLY A 40 -2.52 3.26 14.97
CA GLY A 40 -2.58 2.99 16.41
C GLY A 40 -3.09 4.20 17.20
N LEU A 41 -3.25 4.04 18.52
CA LEU A 41 -3.67 5.13 19.42
C LEU A 41 -2.69 6.33 19.41
N LEU A 42 -1.43 6.08 19.07
CA LEU A 42 -0.38 7.09 19.03
C LEU A 42 -0.28 7.79 17.66
N THR A 43 -1.03 7.33 16.65
CA THR A 43 -1.01 7.94 15.32
C THR A 43 -1.75 9.27 15.34
N THR A 44 -1.08 10.32 14.91
CA THR A 44 -1.60 11.69 14.84
C THR A 44 -2.26 11.99 13.49
N ALA A 45 -3.12 13.01 13.46
CA ALA A 45 -3.73 13.46 12.22
C ALA A 45 -2.71 13.99 11.21
N ASP A 46 -1.61 14.58 11.69
CA ASP A 46 -0.54 15.10 10.82
C ASP A 46 0.26 13.97 10.18
N GLU A 47 0.57 12.90 10.93
CA GLU A 47 1.16 11.68 10.36
C GLU A 47 0.25 11.04 9.31
N MET A 48 -1.07 11.05 9.53
CA MET A 48 -2.03 10.55 8.54
C MET A 48 -2.06 11.39 7.27
N ARG A 49 -1.92 12.73 7.38
CA ARG A 49 -1.81 13.62 6.21
C ARG A 49 -0.51 13.38 5.46
N ALA A 50 0.60 13.24 6.18
CA ALA A 50 1.89 12.90 5.58
C ALA A 50 1.83 11.56 4.84
N ALA A 51 1.19 10.55 5.45
CA ALA A 51 1.00 9.25 4.81
C ALA A 51 0.14 9.34 3.55
N ALA A 52 -0.95 10.11 3.56
CA ALA A 52 -1.77 10.34 2.37
C ALA A 52 -0.97 11.00 1.23
N GLY A 53 -0.17 12.03 1.55
CA GLY A 53 0.70 12.68 0.56
C GLY A 53 1.75 11.73 -0.03
N ALA A 54 2.37 10.91 0.82
CA ALA A 54 3.31 9.88 0.37
C ALA A 54 2.65 8.86 -0.58
N PHE A 55 1.40 8.45 -0.31
CA PHE A 55 0.66 7.57 -1.23
C PHE A 55 0.40 8.23 -2.59
N ASP A 56 0.02 9.51 -2.61
CA ASP A 56 -0.23 10.25 -3.85
C ASP A 56 1.06 10.39 -4.69
N GLU A 57 2.18 10.70 -4.04
CA GLU A 57 3.49 10.79 -4.70
C GLU A 57 3.93 9.44 -5.28
N VAL A 58 3.82 8.37 -4.49
CA VAL A 58 4.17 7.03 -4.96
C VAL A 58 3.25 6.62 -6.11
N ALA A 59 1.93 6.84 -5.99
CA ALA A 59 0.97 6.53 -7.05
C ALA A 59 1.26 7.30 -8.35
N ALA A 60 1.66 8.57 -8.26
CA ALA A 60 2.06 9.37 -9.41
C ALA A 60 3.39 8.88 -10.05
N SER A 61 4.28 8.28 -9.26
CA SER A 61 5.58 7.77 -9.72
C SER A 61 5.50 6.39 -10.40
N VAL A 62 4.45 5.60 -10.15
CA VAL A 62 4.28 4.30 -10.82
C VAL A 62 3.49 4.51 -12.12
N PRO A 63 4.05 4.25 -13.31
CA PRO A 63 3.25 4.22 -14.53
C PRO A 63 2.20 3.12 -14.42
N SER A 64 0.96 3.43 -14.79
CA SER A 64 -0.22 2.57 -14.78
C SER A 64 -0.09 1.27 -15.59
N ASP A 65 1.02 1.10 -16.31
CA ASP A 65 1.27 0.07 -17.30
C ASP A 65 1.93 -1.18 -16.68
N ALA A 66 2.39 -1.10 -15.43
CA ALA A 66 2.97 -2.23 -14.69
C ALA A 66 1.92 -3.31 -14.29
N CYS A 67 0.64 -3.08 -14.55
CA CYS A 67 -0.46 -4.02 -14.28
C CYS A 67 -0.62 -5.13 -15.35
N SER A 68 0.15 -5.12 -16.44
CA SER A 68 0.10 -6.18 -17.47
C SER A 68 1.32 -7.09 -17.39
N GLY A 69 1.36 -8.01 -16.42
CA GLY A 69 2.53 -8.88 -16.27
C GLY A 69 2.31 -10.12 -15.42
N SER A 70 1.78 -11.15 -16.08
CA SER A 70 1.72 -12.59 -15.72
C SER A 70 0.70 -13.04 -14.67
#